data_AF-A0A2C3V7S9-F1
#
_entry.id   AF-A0A2C3V7S9-F1
#
_cell.length_a   1.000
_cell.length_b   1.000
_cell.length_c   1.000
_cell.angle_alpha   90.00
_cell.angle_beta   90.00
_cell.angle_gamma   90.00
#
_symmetry.space_group_name_H-M   'P 1'
#
loop_
_entity.id
_entity.type
_entity.pdbx_description
1 polymer ?
#
loop_
_entity_poly.entity_id
_entity_poly.type
_entity_poly.pdbx_seq_one_letter_code
_entity_poly.pdbx_strand_id
1 'polypeptide(L)'
;MRLEYRLNDETKQYPALWNYADISVSEAVARMTCEYFIKEGDTYVVTATAMDPDGTAVLYVQKETFFNDPSEPTYSHIGFEIRELEGTNSILIESKNVWNHDEILTYLHSDILYIKKNGLFMEFTLDSREIDEDRKCYVYYGNFTGEYR
;
A
#
# COMPACT_ATOMS: atom_id res chain seq x y z
N MET A 1 -10.38 13.83 -7.90
CA MET A 1 -9.05 14.46 -8.11
C MET A 1 -8.26 13.63 -9.11
N ARG A 2 -7.06 14.06 -9.52
CA ARG A 2 -6.19 13.30 -10.44
C ARG A 2 -5.00 12.73 -9.69
N LEU A 3 -4.55 11.54 -10.09
CA LEU A 3 -3.33 10.92 -9.58
C LEU A 3 -2.52 10.32 -10.73
N GLU A 4 -1.20 10.46 -10.68
CA GLU A 4 -0.27 9.89 -11.64
C GLU A 4 0.85 9.14 -10.93
N TYR A 5 1.23 8.00 -11.51
CA TYR A 5 2.48 7.35 -11.21
C TYR A 5 3.45 7.63 -12.35
N ARG A 6 4.64 8.11 -12.02
CA ARG A 6 5.69 8.44 -13.00
C ARG A 6 6.96 7.67 -12.66
N LEU A 7 7.65 7.16 -13.68
CA LEU A 7 8.94 6.53 -13.46
C LEU A 7 9.94 7.59 -12.95
N ASN A 8 10.69 7.26 -11.91
CA ASN A 8 11.77 8.09 -11.39
C ASN A 8 13.00 8.00 -12.30
N ASP A 9 12.88 8.54 -13.52
CA ASP A 9 13.93 8.60 -14.53
C ASP A 9 14.06 10.04 -15.03
N GLU A 10 14.94 10.80 -14.37
CA GLU A 10 15.22 12.21 -14.71
C GLU A 10 15.71 12.36 -16.16
N THR A 11 16.46 11.39 -16.67
CA THR A 11 17.02 11.43 -18.04
C THR A 11 15.93 11.37 -19.12
N LYS A 12 14.77 10.80 -18.78
CA LYS A 12 13.59 10.70 -19.64
C LYS A 12 12.46 11.63 -19.21
N GLN A 13 12.75 12.61 -18.36
CA GLN A 13 11.77 13.59 -17.87
C GLN A 13 10.59 12.94 -17.14
N TYR A 14 10.87 11.94 -16.30
CA TYR A 14 9.88 11.29 -15.43
C TYR A 14 8.63 10.80 -16.19
N PRO A 15 8.76 9.83 -17.11
CA PRO A 15 7.65 9.42 -17.96
C PRO A 15 6.47 8.89 -17.14
N ALA A 16 5.27 9.30 -17.49
CA ALA A 16 4.05 8.80 -16.88
C ALA A 16 3.84 7.31 -17.22
N LEU A 17 3.58 6.52 -16.19
CA LEU A 17 3.29 5.09 -16.31
C LEU A 17 1.79 4.85 -16.24
N TRP A 18 1.11 5.44 -15.24
CA TRP A 18 -0.33 5.30 -15.05
C TRP A 18 -0.97 6.63 -14.67
N ASN A 19 -2.17 6.88 -15.20
CA ASN A 19 -2.97 8.06 -14.91
C ASN A 19 -4.36 7.64 -14.42
N TYR A 20 -4.80 8.25 -13.32
CA TYR A 20 -6.12 8.11 -12.73
C TYR A 20 -6.80 9.47 -12.80
N ALA A 21 -7.65 9.66 -13.82
CA ALA A 21 -8.26 10.95 -14.12
C ALA A 21 -9.35 11.36 -13.11
N ASP A 22 -10.00 10.38 -12.48
CA ASP A 22 -11.03 10.60 -11.47
C ASP A 22 -10.88 9.59 -10.33
N ILE A 23 -10.25 10.05 -9.26
CA ILE A 23 -10.01 9.28 -8.05
C ILE A 23 -10.49 10.07 -6.82
N SER A 24 -11.00 9.37 -5.81
CA SER A 24 -11.37 10.04 -4.55
C SER A 24 -10.13 10.57 -3.83
N VAL A 25 -10.30 11.60 -2.98
CA VAL A 25 -9.20 12.10 -2.15
C VAL A 25 -8.68 11.00 -1.23
N SER A 26 -9.58 10.25 -0.61
CA SER A 26 -9.22 9.17 0.32
C SER A 26 -8.40 8.06 -0.35
N GLU A 27 -8.73 7.71 -1.59
CA GLU A 27 -7.94 6.76 -2.36
C GLU A 27 -6.57 7.33 -2.76
N ALA A 28 -6.51 8.58 -3.22
CA ALA A 28 -5.23 9.22 -3.53
C ALA A 28 -4.31 9.24 -2.30
N VAL A 29 -4.84 9.61 -1.13
CA VAL A 29 -4.09 9.65 0.12
C VAL A 29 -3.69 8.23 0.58
N ALA A 30 -4.57 7.23 0.45
CA ALA A 30 -4.24 5.84 0.75
C ALA A 30 -3.04 5.36 -0.10
N ARG A 31 -3.05 5.66 -1.40
CA ARG A 31 -1.95 5.34 -2.32
C ARG A 31 -0.66 6.10 -2.00
N MET A 32 -0.76 7.40 -1.71
CA MET A 32 0.39 8.23 -1.32
C MET A 32 1.04 7.81 0.00
N THR A 33 0.31 7.04 0.82
CA THR A 33 0.83 6.46 2.07
C THR A 33 1.60 5.17 1.84
N CYS A 34 1.48 4.53 0.67
CA CYS A 34 2.13 3.25 0.39
C CYS A 34 3.55 3.44 -0.13
N GLU A 35 4.47 2.64 0.40
CA GLU A 35 5.86 2.56 -0.04
C GLU A 35 6.03 1.68 -1.28
N TYR A 36 5.11 0.73 -1.49
CA TYR A 36 5.11 -0.16 -2.65
C TYR A 36 3.82 -0.08 -3.48
N PHE A 37 3.98 -0.29 -4.78
CA PHE A 37 2.89 -0.32 -5.76
C PHE A 37 3.11 -1.51 -6.70
N ILE A 38 2.12 -2.40 -6.80
CA ILE A 38 2.14 -3.54 -7.71
C ILE A 38 1.07 -3.34 -8.78
N LYS A 39 1.48 -3.54 -10.04
CA LYS A 39 0.59 -3.50 -11.19
C LYS A 39 1.14 -4.28 -12.37
N GLU A 40 0.27 -5.02 -13.04
CA GLU A 40 0.60 -5.84 -14.21
C GLU A 40 1.78 -6.81 -13.95
N GLY A 41 1.86 -7.33 -12.73
CA GLY A 41 2.90 -8.25 -12.27
C GLY A 41 4.25 -7.60 -11.95
N ASP A 42 4.38 -6.29 -12.13
CA ASP A 42 5.58 -5.53 -11.78
C ASP A 42 5.43 -4.86 -10.41
N THR A 43 6.52 -4.87 -9.64
CA THR A 43 6.59 -4.17 -8.35
C THR A 43 7.40 -2.89 -8.48
N TYR A 44 6.92 -1.85 -7.81
CA TYR A 44 7.53 -0.53 -7.80
C TYR A 44 7.67 -0.03 -6.37
N VAL A 45 8.80 0.60 -6.07
CA VAL A 45 8.99 1.37 -4.84
C VAL A 45 8.68 2.84 -5.09
N VAL A 46 7.89 3.46 -4.22
CA VAL A 46 7.61 4.90 -4.24
C VAL A 46 8.81 5.64 -3.69
N THR A 47 9.46 6.44 -4.54
CA THR A 47 10.67 7.20 -4.19
C THR A 47 10.35 8.62 -3.74
N ALA A 48 9.23 9.18 -4.20
CA ALA A 48 8.77 10.50 -3.80
C ALA A 48 7.27 10.68 -4.10
N THR A 49 6.61 11.55 -3.35
CA THR A 49 5.25 12.03 -3.64
C THR A 49 5.26 13.54 -3.81
N ALA A 50 4.38 14.05 -4.67
CA ALA A 50 4.26 15.48 -4.96
C ALA A 50 2.80 15.87 -5.27
N MET A 51 2.52 17.16 -5.17
CA MET A 51 1.29 17.77 -5.66
C MET A 51 1.67 18.76 -6.76
N ASP A 52 1.25 18.49 -8.00
CA ASP A 52 1.44 19.40 -9.11
C ASP A 52 0.55 20.65 -8.95
N PRO A 53 0.91 21.81 -9.54
CA PRO A 53 0.14 23.05 -9.40
C PRO A 53 -1.32 22.98 -9.85
N ASP A 54 -1.67 22.01 -10.71
CA ASP A 54 -3.04 21.76 -11.16
C ASP A 54 -3.86 20.88 -10.18
N GLY A 55 -3.27 20.48 -9.06
CA GLY A 55 -3.89 19.62 -8.04
C GLY A 55 -3.75 18.12 -8.31
N THR A 56 -2.95 17.71 -9.29
CA THR A 56 -2.64 16.29 -9.54
C THR A 56 -1.67 15.77 -8.48
N ALA A 57 -2.03 14.68 -7.80
CA ALA A 57 -1.10 13.94 -6.95
C ALA A 57 -0.15 13.11 -7.83
N VAL A 58 1.15 13.17 -7.59
CA VAL A 58 2.16 12.45 -8.36
C VAL A 58 2.98 11.55 -7.43
N LEU A 59 3.06 10.26 -7.76
CA LEU A 59 3.95 9.30 -7.12
C LEU A 59 5.07 8.96 -8.09
N TYR A 60 6.30 9.31 -7.74
CA TYR A 60 7.49 8.90 -8.47
C TYR A 60 7.90 7.52 -8.00
N VAL A 61 8.14 6.61 -8.94
CA VAL A 61 8.41 5.21 -8.64
C VAL A 61 9.62 4.67 -9.36
N GLN A 62 10.30 3.72 -8.73
CA GLN A 62 11.36 2.93 -9.34
C GLN A 62 10.93 1.47 -9.41
N LYS A 63 11.19 0.81 -10.55
CA LYS A 63 10.89 -0.61 -10.70
C LYS A 63 11.86 -1.44 -9.85
N GLU A 64 11.32 -2.38 -9.11
CA GLU A 64 12.07 -3.33 -8.30
C GLU A 64 11.66 -4.76 -8.64
N THR A 65 12.50 -5.73 -8.27
CA THR A 65 12.20 -7.15 -8.51
C THR A 65 11.92 -7.85 -7.18
N PHE A 66 10.64 -8.15 -6.96
CA PHE A 66 10.19 -8.97 -5.84
C PHE A 66 9.49 -10.22 -6.35
N PHE A 67 9.40 -11.23 -5.48
CA PHE A 67 8.63 -12.43 -5.78
C PHE A 67 7.16 -12.16 -5.46
N ASN A 68 6.32 -12.13 -6.49
CA ASN A 68 4.86 -12.14 -6.33
C ASN A 68 4.38 -13.59 -6.27
N ASP A 69 3.61 -13.94 -5.24
CA ASP A 69 2.96 -15.25 -5.15
C ASP A 69 1.62 -15.21 -5.91
N PRO A 70 1.51 -15.87 -7.08
CA PRO A 70 0.28 -15.85 -7.89
C PRO A 70 -0.88 -16.62 -7.25
N SER A 71 -0.66 -17.33 -6.13
CA SER A 71 -1.71 -18.03 -5.39
C SER A 71 -2.51 -17.13 -4.44
N GLU A 72 -2.09 -15.87 -4.26
CA GLU A 72 -2.75 -14.96 -3.37
C GLU A 72 -4.14 -14.54 -3.85
N PRO A 73 -5.10 -14.33 -2.92
CA PRO A 73 -6.48 -14.05 -3.30
C PRO A 73 -6.63 -12.65 -3.92
N THR A 74 -7.46 -12.59 -4.95
CA THR A 74 -7.99 -11.34 -5.50
C THR A 74 -9.29 -10.97 -4.79
N TYR A 75 -9.47 -9.69 -4.48
CA TYR A 75 -10.66 -9.19 -3.78
C TYR A 75 -11.74 -8.70 -4.76
N SER A 76 -13.02 -8.83 -4.38
CA SER A 76 -14.13 -8.34 -5.20
C SER A 76 -14.31 -6.81 -5.10
N HIS A 77 -13.96 -6.25 -3.93
CA HIS A 77 -13.96 -4.82 -3.63
C HIS A 77 -12.54 -4.35 -3.32
N ILE A 78 -12.35 -3.63 -2.21
CA ILE A 78 -11.03 -3.23 -1.71
C ILE A 78 -10.63 -4.24 -0.63
N GLY A 79 -9.59 -5.01 -0.89
CA GLY A 79 -8.92 -5.83 0.11
C GLY A 79 -8.07 -4.98 1.04
N PHE A 80 -8.01 -5.36 2.31
CA PHE A 80 -7.04 -4.84 3.25
C PHE A 80 -6.50 -5.98 4.09
N GLU A 81 -5.19 -6.14 4.06
CA GLU A 81 -4.45 -7.18 4.77
C GLU A 81 -3.49 -6.55 5.77
N ILE A 82 -3.36 -7.19 6.93
CA ILE A 82 -2.26 -6.95 7.86
C ILE A 82 -1.40 -8.21 7.88
N ARG A 83 -0.10 -8.06 7.63
CA ARG A 83 0.83 -9.18 7.49
C ARG A 83 2.07 -8.99 8.35
N GLU A 84 2.43 -10.04 9.08
CA GLU A 84 3.67 -10.10 9.85
C GLU A 84 4.81 -10.52 8.92
N LEU A 85 5.93 -9.80 8.95
CA LEU A 85 7.10 -10.14 8.14
C LEU A 85 7.86 -11.32 8.75
N GLU A 86 8.24 -12.28 7.92
CA GLU A 86 9.08 -13.42 8.28
C GLU A 86 10.22 -13.57 7.26
N GLY A 87 11.33 -12.85 7.51
CA GLY A 87 12.48 -12.83 6.60
C GLY A 87 12.12 -12.20 5.25
N THR A 88 12.11 -13.00 4.19
CA THR A 88 11.69 -12.55 2.84
C THR A 88 10.23 -12.86 2.53
N ASN A 89 9.50 -13.49 3.45
CA ASN A 89 8.09 -13.84 3.31
C ASN A 89 7.24 -13.04 4.30
N SER A 90 5.94 -13.22 4.23
CA SER A 90 5.00 -12.67 5.21
C SER A 90 3.87 -13.64 5.54
N ILE A 91 3.35 -13.56 6.76
CA ILE A 91 2.19 -14.31 7.22
C ILE A 91 0.98 -13.38 7.31
N LEU A 92 -0.14 -13.81 6.73
CA LEU A 92 -1.41 -13.11 6.88
C LEU A 92 -1.92 -13.21 8.33
N ILE A 93 -2.10 -12.05 8.98
CA ILE A 93 -2.61 -11.95 10.36
C ILE A 93 -4.11 -11.67 10.35
N GLU A 94 -4.54 -10.65 9.60
CA GLU A 94 -5.94 -10.27 9.44
C GLU A 94 -6.19 -9.83 8.00
N SER A 95 -7.40 -10.10 7.50
CA SER A 95 -7.86 -9.63 6.19
C SER A 95 -9.31 -9.14 6.28
N LYS A 96 -9.65 -8.08 5.56
CA LYS A 96 -11.03 -7.60 5.41
C LYS A 96 -11.31 -7.10 3.99
N ASN A 97 -12.56 -7.24 3.56
CA ASN A 97 -13.11 -6.54 2.41
C ASN A 97 -13.78 -5.24 2.89
N VAL A 98 -13.46 -4.12 2.26
CA VAL A 98 -14.09 -2.81 2.54
C VAL A 98 -14.70 -2.22 1.27
N TRP A 99 -15.64 -1.30 1.45
CA TRP A 99 -16.39 -0.69 0.34
C TRP A 99 -15.80 0.63 -0.11
N ASN A 100 -15.06 1.31 0.76
CA ASN A 100 -14.41 2.57 0.46
C ASN A 100 -13.09 2.71 1.23
N HIS A 101 -12.24 3.63 0.76
CA HIS A 101 -10.91 3.86 1.32
C HIS A 101 -10.94 4.49 2.72
N ASP A 102 -12.02 5.18 3.11
CA ASP A 102 -12.13 5.80 4.43
C ASP A 102 -12.07 4.76 5.56
N GLU A 103 -12.52 3.52 5.29
CA GLU A 103 -12.52 2.41 6.25
C GLU A 103 -11.11 1.87 6.60
N ILE A 104 -10.10 2.19 5.77
CA ILE A 104 -8.72 1.71 5.93
C ILE A 104 -7.71 2.84 6.06
N LEU A 105 -8.09 4.07 5.72
CA LEU A 105 -7.16 5.20 5.65
C LEU A 105 -6.44 5.47 6.98
N THR A 106 -7.15 5.38 8.10
CA THR A 106 -6.56 5.57 9.44
C THR A 106 -5.61 4.43 9.82
N TYR A 107 -5.87 3.20 9.35
CA TYR A 107 -4.96 2.08 9.55
C TYR A 107 -3.67 2.30 8.76
N LEU A 108 -3.78 2.66 7.47
CA LEU A 108 -2.63 2.93 6.60
C LEU A 108 -1.75 4.05 7.16
N HIS A 109 -2.34 5.13 7.67
CA HIS A 109 -1.58 6.25 8.27
C HIS A 109 -1.00 5.99 9.65
N SER A 110 -1.34 4.88 10.31
CA SER A 110 -0.84 4.59 11.65
C SER A 110 0.53 3.91 11.57
N ASP A 111 1.46 4.35 12.42
CA ASP A 111 2.77 3.67 12.58
C ASP A 111 2.68 2.48 13.55
N ILE A 112 1.63 2.44 14.37
CA ILE A 112 1.37 1.38 15.36
C ILE A 112 -0.10 0.99 15.31
N LEU A 113 -0.37 -0.31 15.20
CA LEU A 113 -1.68 -0.91 15.38
C LEU A 113 -1.70 -1.79 16.64
N TYR A 114 -2.88 -1.98 17.23
CA TYR A 114 -3.08 -2.97 18.29
C TYR A 114 -3.98 -4.08 17.77
N ILE A 115 -3.41 -5.27 17.61
CA ILE A 115 -4.03 -6.40 16.93
C ILE A 115 -4.31 -7.50 17.96
N LYS A 116 -5.46 -8.14 17.86
CA LYS A 116 -5.85 -9.17 18.83
C LYS A 116 -5.09 -10.46 18.55
N LYS A 117 -4.19 -10.86 19.45
CA LYS A 117 -3.43 -12.12 19.40
C LYS A 117 -3.53 -12.81 20.76
N ASN A 118 -3.96 -14.08 20.77
CA ASN A 118 -4.18 -14.86 21.99
C ASN A 118 -5.07 -14.20 23.06
N GLY A 119 -6.04 -13.39 22.64
CA GLY A 119 -6.97 -12.70 23.54
C GLY A 119 -6.48 -11.35 24.10
N LEU A 120 -5.24 -10.96 23.81
CA LEU A 120 -4.66 -9.66 24.17
C LEU A 120 -4.55 -8.76 22.95
N PHE A 121 -4.58 -7.44 23.15
CA PHE A 121 -4.28 -6.47 22.10
C PHE A 121 -2.78 -6.21 22.10
N MET A 122 -2.07 -6.88 21.18
CA MET A 122 -0.62 -6.77 21.06
C MET A 122 -0.25 -5.64 20.10
N GLU A 123 0.80 -4.92 20.45
CA GLU A 123 1.34 -3.84 19.63
C GLU A 123 2.04 -4.39 18.39
N PHE A 124 1.71 -3.79 17.25
CA PHE A 124 2.19 -4.16 15.92
C PHE A 124 2.73 -2.91 15.24
N THR A 125 4.04 -2.85 15.03
CA THR A 125 4.71 -1.69 14.44
C THR A 125 4.83 -1.85 12.94
N LEU A 126 4.57 -0.77 12.22
CA LEU A 126 4.75 -0.67 10.78
C LEU A 126 6.18 -1.01 10.35
N ASP A 127 6.28 -1.76 9.26
CA ASP A 127 7.47 -1.79 8.40
C ASP A 127 7.24 -1.02 7.10
N SER A 128 6.19 -1.38 6.37
CA SER A 128 5.85 -0.81 5.07
C SER A 128 4.39 -1.06 4.71
N ARG A 129 3.89 -0.34 3.70
CA ARG A 129 2.57 -0.55 3.09
C ARG A 129 2.71 -0.70 1.58
N GLU A 130 1.73 -1.41 1.03
CA GLU A 130 1.66 -1.73 -0.39
C GLU A 130 0.24 -1.53 -0.90
N ILE A 131 0.13 -1.03 -2.12
CA ILE A 131 -1.09 -1.17 -2.92
C ILE A 131 -0.80 -2.16 -4.06
N ASP A 132 -1.40 -3.34 -3.96
CA ASP A 132 -1.44 -4.33 -5.02
C ASP A 132 -2.74 -4.14 -5.82
N GLU A 133 -2.63 -3.46 -6.97
CA GLU A 133 -3.77 -3.25 -7.85
C GLU A 133 -4.23 -4.51 -8.56
N ASP A 134 -3.32 -5.45 -8.81
CA ASP A 134 -3.66 -6.71 -9.47
C ASP A 134 -4.61 -7.54 -8.58
N ARG A 135 -4.44 -7.42 -7.25
CA ARG A 135 -5.31 -8.04 -6.24
C ARG A 135 -6.44 -7.15 -5.72
N LYS A 136 -6.44 -5.86 -6.09
CA LYS A 136 -7.30 -4.81 -5.49
C LYS A 136 -7.15 -4.71 -3.98
N CYS A 137 -5.92 -4.82 -3.49
CA CYS A 137 -5.63 -5.00 -2.07
C CYS A 137 -4.60 -3.97 -1.58
N TYR A 138 -4.85 -3.40 -0.41
CA TYR A 138 -3.82 -2.72 0.38
C TYR A 138 -3.25 -3.70 1.40
N VAL A 139 -1.95 -3.65 1.62
CA VAL A 139 -1.27 -4.49 2.60
C VAL A 139 -0.50 -3.60 3.58
N TYR A 140 -0.67 -3.88 4.87
CA TYR A 140 0.09 -3.28 5.96
C TYR A 140 1.06 -4.33 6.50
N TYR A 141 2.34 -4.16 6.24
CA TYR A 141 3.40 -5.02 6.72
C TYR A 141 3.96 -4.49 8.04
N GLY A 142 4.30 -5.40 8.95
CA GLY A 142 4.92 -5.02 10.21
C GLY A 142 5.30 -6.21 11.07
N ASN A 143 5.55 -5.95 12.36
CA ASN A 143 5.97 -6.96 13.32
C ASN A 143 5.34 -6.71 14.69
N PHE A 144 5.06 -7.79 15.43
CA PHE A 144 4.67 -7.65 16.83
C PHE A 144 5.88 -7.25 17.69
N THR A 145 5.71 -6.25 18.55
CA THR A 145 6.79 -5.81 19.46
C THR A 145 6.86 -6.66 20.74
N GLY A 146 5.75 -7.31 21.10
CA GLY A 146 5.59 -8.05 22.35
C GLY A 146 4.86 -7.26 23.44
N GLU A 147 4.73 -5.94 23.29
CA GLU A 147 3.96 -5.08 24.19
C GLU A 147 2.45 -5.28 23.97
N TYR A 148 1.62 -5.06 25.01
CA TYR A 148 0.16 -5.24 24.91
C TYR A 148 -0.62 -4.24 25.78
N ARG A 149 -1.91 -4.05 25.45
CA ARG A 149 -2.90 -3.27 26.23
C ARG A 149 -3.98 -4.13 26.85
#